data_AF-A0A5N6SAB9-F1
#
_entry.id   AF-A0A5N6SAB9-F1
#
_cell.length_a   1.000
_cell.length_b   1.000
_cell.length_c   1.000
_cell.angle_alpha   90.00
_cell.angle_beta   90.00
_cell.angle_gamma   90.00
#
_symmetry.space_group_name_H-M   'P 1'
#
loop_
_entity.id
_entity.type
_entity.pdbx_description
1 polymer ?
#
loop_
_entity_poly.entity_id
_entity_poly.type
_entity_poly.pdbx_seq_one_letter_code
_entity_poly.pdbx_strand_id
1 'polypeptide(L)'
;MSVVLSFIAGLVLGLLAFVITGGGVPGLIVGFVCTVLGYVGVSLLLERRRKLGGVDADSVPDGTKALAALDEAKSRVGSIATLTRQIKDKGVSKEANDFIAATNALIAYVQESPNAWRTLSHYISVYGEQTESLLSGYLDVERSNSTPQLGPAKADAVRALDALERAAAGELRHAVETKALSLSADSEAIVRLAGMDGYDETDAKDAETPNAETKDTGLKSAESRNPGFRNTDAKDEA
;
A
#
# COMPACT_ATOMS: atom_id res chain seq x y z
N MET A 1 19.94 1.16 -13.08
CA MET A 1 21.08 0.92 -13.99
C MET A 1 21.95 -0.29 -13.58
N SER A 2 21.94 -0.71 -12.31
CA SER A 2 22.76 -1.84 -11.83
C SER A 2 22.37 -3.22 -12.39
N VAL A 3 21.10 -3.42 -12.76
CA VAL A 3 20.59 -4.68 -13.35
C VAL A 3 21.17 -4.93 -14.74
N VAL A 4 21.33 -3.87 -15.54
CA VAL A 4 21.95 -3.94 -16.87
C VAL A 4 23.44 -4.24 -16.72
N LEU A 5 24.10 -3.66 -15.72
CA LEU A 5 25.51 -3.91 -15.43
C LEU A 5 25.77 -5.37 -15.00
N SER A 6 24.92 -5.93 -14.14
CA SER A 6 25.04 -7.34 -13.72
C SER A 6 24.70 -8.32 -14.84
N PHE A 7 23.74 -7.97 -15.71
CA PHE A 7 23.43 -8.76 -16.90
C PHE A 7 24.59 -8.77 -17.89
N ILE A 8 25.20 -7.61 -18.16
CA ILE A 8 26.37 -7.47 -19.03
C ILE A 8 27.58 -8.20 -18.44
N ALA A 9 27.83 -8.07 -17.13
CA ALA A 9 28.93 -8.77 -16.47
C ALA A 9 28.75 -10.31 -16.53
N GLY A 10 27.52 -10.81 -16.33
CA GLY A 10 27.20 -12.23 -16.46
C GLY A 10 27.35 -12.74 -17.90
N LEU A 11 26.93 -11.95 -18.88
CA LEU A 11 27.10 -12.28 -20.30
C LEU A 11 28.58 -12.35 -20.70
N VAL A 12 29.39 -11.39 -20.24
CA VAL A 12 30.84 -11.37 -20.48
C VAL A 12 31.54 -12.57 -19.84
N LEU A 13 31.17 -12.92 -18.60
CA LEU A 13 31.76 -14.09 -17.91
C LEU A 13 31.35 -15.41 -18.59
N GLY A 14 30.09 -15.52 -19.02
CA GLY A 14 29.58 -16.69 -19.75
C GLY A 14 30.24 -16.87 -21.13
N LEU A 15 30.49 -15.76 -21.83
CA LEU A 15 31.18 -15.77 -23.13
C LEU A 15 32.68 -16.13 -22.96
N LEU A 16 33.32 -15.66 -21.88
CA LEU A 16 34.69 -16.02 -21.55
C LEU A 16 34.82 -17.52 -21.24
N ALA A 17 33.90 -18.08 -20.45
CA ALA A 17 33.86 -19.50 -20.14
C ALA A 17 33.60 -20.36 -21.39
N PHE A 18 32.74 -19.90 -22.29
CA PHE A 18 32.44 -20.58 -23.56
C PHE A 18 33.66 -20.66 -24.49
N VAL A 19 34.48 -19.61 -24.55
CA VAL A 19 35.70 -19.56 -25.37
C VAL A 19 36.81 -20.43 -24.78
N ILE A 20 36.94 -20.50 -23.45
CA ILE A 20 37.99 -21.29 -22.77
C ILE A 20 37.73 -22.80 -22.89
N THR A 21 36.46 -23.25 -22.94
CA THR A 21 36.11 -24.68 -23.04
C THR A 21 36.00 -25.20 -24.49
N GLY A 22 36.37 -24.40 -25.49
CA GLY A 22 36.55 -24.87 -26.88
C GLY A 22 35.26 -25.07 -27.69
N GLY A 23 34.12 -24.57 -27.23
CA GLY A 23 32.86 -24.51 -28.00
C GLY A 23 32.16 -25.85 -28.27
N GLY A 24 30.92 -25.99 -27.79
CA GLY A 24 30.05 -27.14 -28.08
C GLY A 24 28.89 -27.27 -27.11
N VAL A 25 27.96 -28.20 -27.39
CA VAL A 25 26.79 -28.54 -26.55
C VAL A 25 27.13 -28.70 -25.05
N PRO A 26 28.29 -29.27 -24.64
CA PRO A 26 28.66 -29.34 -23.22
C PRO A 26 28.85 -27.97 -22.56
N GLY A 27 29.41 -27.00 -23.28
CA GLY A 27 29.62 -25.64 -22.79
C GLY A 27 28.30 -24.86 -22.65
N LEU A 28 27.31 -25.16 -23.48
CA LEU A 28 25.95 -24.62 -23.33
C LEU A 28 25.26 -25.16 -22.08
N ILE A 29 25.44 -26.45 -21.76
CA ILE A 29 24.88 -27.06 -20.55
C ILE A 29 25.53 -26.45 -19.31
N VAL A 30 26.87 -26.37 -19.27
CA VAL A 30 27.58 -25.77 -18.13
C VAL A 30 27.27 -24.27 -18.00
N GLY A 31 27.19 -23.54 -19.12
CA GLY A 31 26.81 -22.13 -19.14
C GLY A 31 25.37 -21.89 -18.67
N PHE A 32 24.43 -22.74 -19.08
CA PHE A 32 23.05 -22.70 -18.61
C PHE A 32 22.95 -23.02 -17.12
N VAL A 33 23.66 -24.05 -16.65
CA VAL A 33 23.71 -24.41 -15.23
C VAL A 33 24.34 -23.28 -14.40
N CYS A 34 25.42 -22.66 -14.85
CA CYS A 34 26.03 -21.48 -14.21
C CYS A 34 25.13 -20.24 -14.29
N THR A 35 24.31 -20.09 -15.33
CA THR A 35 23.33 -19.01 -15.42
C THR A 35 22.17 -19.22 -14.45
N VAL A 36 21.68 -20.45 -14.31
CA VAL A 36 20.62 -20.79 -13.35
C VAL A 36 21.14 -20.70 -11.92
N LEU A 37 22.33 -21.23 -11.63
CA LEU A 37 23.00 -21.10 -10.32
C LEU A 37 23.43 -19.67 -10.03
N GLY A 38 23.87 -18.91 -11.03
CA GLY A 38 24.16 -17.49 -10.93
C GLY A 38 22.88 -16.70 -10.67
N TYR A 39 21.77 -17.03 -11.32
CA TYR A 39 20.46 -16.42 -11.07
C TYR A 39 19.94 -16.76 -9.68
N VAL A 40 20.06 -18.01 -9.21
CA VAL A 40 19.65 -18.42 -7.86
C VAL A 40 20.57 -17.83 -6.80
N GLY A 41 21.89 -17.84 -7.01
CA GLY A 41 22.87 -17.24 -6.11
C GLY A 41 22.74 -15.73 -6.04
N VAL A 42 22.52 -15.06 -7.18
CA VAL A 42 22.20 -13.62 -7.23
C VAL A 42 20.79 -13.35 -6.69
N SER A 43 19.83 -14.28 -6.79
CA SER A 43 18.51 -14.16 -6.16
C SER A 43 18.56 -14.32 -4.64
N LEU A 44 19.47 -15.18 -4.14
CA LEU A 44 19.79 -15.35 -2.72
C LEU A 44 20.70 -14.21 -2.18
N LEU A 45 21.47 -13.54 -3.04
CA LEU A 45 22.20 -12.30 -2.70
C LEU A 45 21.33 -11.04 -2.86
N LEU A 46 20.30 -11.10 -3.71
CA LEU A 46 19.16 -10.17 -3.80
C LEU A 46 18.14 -10.42 -2.69
N GLU A 47 18.32 -11.46 -1.89
CA GLU A 47 17.79 -11.60 -0.52
C GLU A 47 18.43 -10.58 0.44
N ARG A 48 18.85 -9.43 -0.09
CA ARG A 48 19.30 -8.27 0.64
C ARG A 48 18.08 -7.65 1.32
N ARG A 49 17.83 -8.13 2.54
CA ARG A 49 16.94 -7.54 3.55
C ARG A 49 15.57 -7.19 2.98
N ARG A 50 14.62 -8.12 3.12
CA ARG A 50 13.18 -7.91 2.87
C ARG A 50 12.72 -6.73 3.73
N LYS A 51 12.85 -5.53 3.18
CA LYS A 51 12.46 -4.28 3.78
C LYS A 51 10.99 -4.06 3.48
N LEU A 52 10.18 -4.11 4.52
CA LEU A 52 8.83 -3.56 4.53
C LEU A 52 8.97 -2.12 5.04
N GLY A 53 8.57 -1.13 4.24
CA GLY A 53 8.64 0.28 4.65
C GLY A 53 10.04 0.78 5.07
N GLY A 54 11.12 0.25 4.49
CA GLY A 54 12.49 0.74 4.74
C GLY A 54 13.24 0.13 5.94
N VAL A 55 12.57 -0.68 6.77
CA VAL A 55 13.15 -1.36 7.94
C VAL A 55 12.90 -2.87 7.85
N ASP A 56 13.82 -3.68 8.38
CA ASP A 56 13.79 -5.14 8.25
C ASP A 56 12.50 -5.76 8.81
N ALA A 57 11.97 -6.77 8.11
CA ALA A 57 10.75 -7.49 8.51
C ALA A 57 10.82 -8.16 9.90
N ASP A 58 12.01 -8.33 10.49
CA ASP A 58 12.22 -8.79 11.87
C ASP A 58 12.11 -7.68 12.93
N SER A 59 12.06 -6.42 12.52
CA SER A 59 11.96 -5.24 13.42
C SER A 59 10.58 -4.57 13.39
N VAL A 60 9.73 -4.97 12.45
CA VAL A 60 8.34 -4.50 12.34
C VAL A 60 7.43 -5.49 13.07
N PRO A 61 6.68 -5.06 14.11
CA PRO A 61 5.64 -5.89 14.70
C PRO A 61 4.70 -6.43 13.60
N ASP A 62 4.49 -7.74 13.56
CA ASP A 62 3.74 -8.44 12.50
C ASP A 62 4.37 -8.49 11.08
N GLY A 63 5.65 -8.09 10.89
CA GLY A 63 6.32 -8.09 9.57
C GLY A 63 6.34 -9.45 8.86
N THR A 64 6.54 -10.55 9.59
CA THR A 64 6.50 -11.92 9.06
C THR A 64 5.10 -12.33 8.58
N LYS A 65 4.04 -11.93 9.31
CA LYS A 65 2.65 -12.19 8.93
C LYS A 65 2.23 -11.36 7.72
N ALA A 66 2.70 -10.11 7.65
CA ALA A 66 2.50 -9.27 6.49
C ALA A 66 3.14 -9.87 5.24
N LEU A 67 4.39 -10.37 5.34
CA LEU A 67 5.04 -11.07 4.23
C LEU A 67 4.27 -12.33 3.81
N ALA A 68 3.83 -13.16 4.76
CA ALA A 68 3.07 -14.36 4.45
C ALA A 68 1.75 -14.04 3.72
N ALA A 69 1.00 -13.03 4.19
CA ALA A 69 -0.22 -12.58 3.54
C ALA A 69 0.04 -12.00 2.13
N LEU A 70 1.14 -11.27 1.95
CA LEU A 70 1.55 -10.74 0.65
C LEU A 70 1.95 -11.84 -0.33
N ASP A 71 2.70 -12.85 0.13
CA ASP A 71 3.12 -13.99 -0.68
C ASP A 71 1.92 -14.85 -1.08
N GLU A 72 1.00 -15.12 -0.15
CA GLU A 72 -0.26 -15.81 -0.44
C GLU A 72 -1.11 -15.04 -1.47
N ALA A 73 -1.30 -13.74 -1.27
CA ALA A 73 -2.08 -12.91 -2.19
C ALA A 73 -1.46 -12.86 -3.59
N LYS A 74 -0.13 -12.69 -3.70
CA LYS A 74 0.57 -12.69 -4.99
C LYS A 74 0.47 -14.03 -5.70
N SER A 75 0.60 -15.13 -4.96
CA SER A 75 0.47 -16.49 -5.50
C SER A 75 -0.90 -16.69 -6.14
N ARG A 76 -1.98 -16.36 -5.39
CA ARG A 76 -3.37 -16.50 -5.86
C ARG A 76 -3.70 -15.58 -7.02
N VAL A 77 -3.26 -14.32 -6.98
CA VAL A 77 -3.40 -13.40 -8.12
C VAL A 77 -2.68 -13.96 -9.36
N GLY A 78 -1.53 -14.60 -9.19
CA GLY A 78 -0.82 -15.29 -10.27
C GLY A 78 -1.62 -16.47 -10.87
N SER A 79 -2.24 -17.29 -10.03
CA SER A 79 -3.14 -18.37 -10.46
C SER A 79 -4.34 -17.83 -11.24
N ILE A 80 -5.01 -16.82 -10.70
CA ILE A 80 -6.14 -16.12 -11.32
C ILE A 80 -5.74 -15.52 -12.66
N ALA A 81 -4.60 -14.82 -12.74
CA ALA A 81 -4.08 -14.27 -14.00
C ALA A 81 -3.80 -15.35 -15.06
N THR A 82 -3.36 -16.54 -14.63
CA THR A 82 -3.14 -17.68 -15.52
C THR A 82 -4.45 -18.24 -16.06
N LEU A 83 -5.51 -18.31 -15.25
CA LEU A 83 -6.86 -18.68 -15.69
C LEU A 83 -7.42 -17.63 -16.67
N THR A 84 -7.30 -16.34 -16.33
CA THR A 84 -7.76 -15.22 -17.16
C THR A 84 -7.13 -15.21 -18.55
N ARG A 85 -5.87 -15.60 -18.68
CA ARG A 85 -5.19 -15.72 -19.99
C ARG A 85 -5.72 -16.86 -20.86
N GLN A 86 -6.32 -17.88 -20.26
CA GLN A 86 -6.89 -19.02 -20.98
C GLN A 86 -8.31 -18.75 -21.48
N ILE A 87 -8.99 -17.76 -20.90
CA ILE A 87 -10.34 -17.33 -21.29
C ILE A 87 -10.28 -16.60 -22.63
N LYS A 88 -11.12 -17.04 -23.57
CA LYS A 88 -11.24 -16.44 -24.91
C LYS A 88 -12.18 -15.23 -24.91
N ASP A 89 -13.23 -15.26 -24.08
CA ASP A 89 -14.19 -14.16 -23.99
C ASP A 89 -13.55 -12.87 -23.45
N LYS A 90 -13.64 -11.80 -24.23
CA LYS A 90 -13.05 -10.51 -23.89
C LYS A 90 -13.76 -9.79 -22.75
N GLY A 91 -15.04 -10.04 -22.52
CA GLY A 91 -15.79 -9.44 -21.43
C GLY A 91 -15.37 -10.01 -20.09
N VAL A 92 -15.35 -11.35 -19.96
CA VAL A 92 -14.90 -12.02 -18.73
C VAL A 92 -13.42 -11.76 -18.47
N SER A 93 -12.59 -11.81 -19.53
CA SER A 93 -11.16 -11.51 -19.39
C SER A 93 -10.90 -10.08 -18.92
N LYS A 94 -11.67 -9.09 -19.41
CA LYS A 94 -11.56 -7.70 -18.94
C LYS A 94 -11.88 -7.61 -17.45
N GLU A 95 -13.04 -8.11 -17.03
CA GLU A 95 -13.49 -8.00 -15.64
C GLU A 95 -12.54 -8.71 -14.66
N ALA A 96 -11.98 -9.85 -15.08
CA ALA A 96 -10.99 -10.55 -14.28
C ALA A 96 -9.66 -9.78 -14.18
N ASN A 97 -9.26 -9.02 -15.21
CA ASN A 97 -8.10 -8.14 -15.13
C ASN A 97 -8.35 -6.92 -14.23
N ASP A 98 -9.56 -6.39 -14.21
CA ASP A 98 -9.94 -5.29 -13.32
C ASP A 98 -9.91 -5.74 -11.85
N PHE A 99 -10.45 -6.94 -11.55
CA PHE A 99 -10.28 -7.58 -10.24
C PHE A 99 -8.80 -7.78 -9.84
N ILE A 100 -7.96 -8.25 -10.77
CA ILE A 100 -6.52 -8.41 -10.55
C ILE A 100 -5.87 -7.05 -10.24
N ALA A 101 -6.25 -6.00 -10.95
CA ALA A 101 -5.73 -4.65 -10.72
C ALA A 101 -6.14 -4.11 -9.33
N ALA A 102 -7.41 -4.27 -8.94
CA ALA A 102 -7.90 -3.86 -7.62
C ALA A 102 -7.20 -4.62 -6.49
N THR A 103 -7.01 -5.94 -6.64
CA THR A 103 -6.29 -6.75 -5.66
C THR A 103 -4.81 -6.38 -5.57
N ASN A 104 -4.17 -6.05 -6.71
CA ASN A 104 -2.80 -5.55 -6.72
C ASN A 104 -2.65 -4.18 -6.03
N ALA A 105 -3.65 -3.31 -6.13
CA ALA A 105 -3.66 -2.04 -5.39
C ALA A 105 -3.70 -2.29 -3.86
N LEU A 106 -4.50 -3.26 -3.41
CA LEU A 106 -4.53 -3.67 -2.00
C LEU A 106 -3.18 -4.27 -1.55
N ILE A 107 -2.56 -5.12 -2.38
CA ILE A 107 -1.21 -5.67 -2.15
C ILE A 107 -0.17 -4.55 -2.02
N ALA A 108 -0.22 -3.55 -2.91
CA ALA A 108 0.69 -2.40 -2.87
C ALA A 108 0.51 -1.58 -1.58
N TYR A 109 -0.73 -1.36 -1.16
CA TYR A 109 -1.03 -0.66 0.09
C TYR A 109 -0.45 -1.39 1.33
N VAL A 110 -0.59 -2.71 1.41
CA VAL A 110 -0.02 -3.49 2.53
C VAL A 110 1.50 -3.54 2.51
N GLN A 111 2.14 -3.48 1.34
CA GLN A 111 3.60 -3.37 1.25
C GLN A 111 4.12 -2.05 1.83
N GLU A 112 3.37 -0.96 1.63
CA GLU A 112 3.70 0.36 2.17
C GLU A 112 3.28 0.51 3.63
N SER A 113 2.19 -0.14 4.04
CA SER A 113 1.65 -0.13 5.40
C SER A 113 1.49 -1.56 5.95
N PRO A 114 2.55 -2.16 6.53
CA PRO A 114 2.52 -3.55 6.99
C PRO A 114 1.42 -3.86 8.00
N ASN A 115 1.00 -2.86 8.80
CA ASN A 115 -0.08 -2.99 9.79
C ASN A 115 -1.44 -3.35 9.17
N ALA A 116 -1.64 -3.09 7.86
CA ALA A 116 -2.86 -3.41 7.14
C ALA A 116 -2.92 -4.86 6.62
N TRP A 117 -1.96 -5.72 6.99
CA TRP A 117 -1.89 -7.10 6.51
C TRP A 117 -3.14 -7.94 6.83
N ARG A 118 -3.83 -7.67 7.95
CA ARG A 118 -5.04 -8.38 8.35
C ARG A 118 -6.16 -8.21 7.32
N THR A 119 -6.31 -7.01 6.76
CA THR A 119 -7.29 -6.71 5.71
C THR A 119 -7.03 -7.53 4.45
N LEU A 120 -5.78 -7.55 3.98
CA LEU A 120 -5.41 -8.34 2.80
C LEU A 120 -5.56 -9.85 3.06
N SER A 121 -5.12 -10.33 4.23
CA SER A 121 -5.25 -11.74 4.61
C SER A 121 -6.72 -12.17 4.70
N HIS A 122 -7.59 -11.33 5.27
CA HIS A 122 -9.02 -11.60 5.32
C HIS A 122 -9.64 -11.62 3.91
N TYR A 123 -9.38 -10.59 3.12
CA TYR A 123 -9.90 -10.50 1.75
C TYR A 123 -9.49 -11.70 0.90
N ILE A 124 -8.21 -12.06 0.91
CA ILE A 124 -7.71 -13.17 0.08
C ILE A 124 -8.22 -14.52 0.54
N SER A 125 -8.40 -14.72 1.85
CA SER A 125 -8.93 -15.98 2.38
C SER A 125 -10.42 -16.15 2.11
N VAL A 126 -11.21 -15.08 2.15
CA VAL A 126 -12.65 -15.13 1.85
C VAL A 126 -12.90 -15.27 0.35
N TYR A 127 -12.21 -14.49 -0.48
CA TYR A 127 -12.56 -14.32 -1.88
C TYR A 127 -11.59 -14.97 -2.88
N GLY A 128 -10.35 -15.26 -2.47
CA GLY A 128 -9.32 -15.78 -3.37
C GLY A 128 -9.68 -17.13 -3.99
N GLU A 129 -10.02 -18.11 -3.16
CA GLU A 129 -10.41 -19.45 -3.62
C GLU A 129 -11.71 -19.42 -4.45
N GLN A 130 -12.66 -18.58 -4.06
CA GLN A 130 -13.93 -18.44 -4.78
C GLN A 130 -13.72 -17.89 -6.19
N THR A 131 -12.77 -16.96 -6.36
CA THR A 131 -12.44 -16.37 -7.66
C THR A 131 -11.78 -17.40 -8.58
N GLU A 132 -10.89 -18.24 -8.03
CA GLU A 132 -10.27 -19.33 -8.78
C GLU A 132 -11.30 -20.37 -9.24
N SER A 133 -12.20 -20.78 -8.34
CA SER A 133 -13.27 -21.74 -8.64
C SER A 133 -14.23 -21.20 -9.71
N LEU A 134 -14.62 -19.92 -9.59
CA LEU A 134 -15.48 -19.24 -10.57
C LEU A 134 -14.85 -19.22 -11.96
N LEU A 135 -13.59 -18.80 -12.08
CA LEU A 135 -12.89 -18.70 -13.36
C LEU A 135 -12.61 -20.07 -13.97
N SER A 136 -12.27 -21.07 -13.15
CA SER A 136 -12.12 -22.45 -13.62
C SER A 136 -13.44 -23.00 -14.15
N GLY A 137 -14.54 -22.83 -13.40
CA GLY A 137 -15.86 -23.29 -13.83
C GLY A 137 -16.35 -22.61 -15.11
N TYR A 138 -16.13 -21.31 -15.24
CA TYR A 138 -16.40 -20.60 -16.49
C TYR A 138 -15.54 -21.13 -17.65
N LEU A 139 -14.24 -21.33 -17.44
CA LEU A 139 -13.33 -21.85 -18.46
C LEU A 139 -13.72 -23.25 -18.94
N ASP A 140 -14.21 -24.11 -18.03
CA ASP A 140 -14.72 -25.44 -18.38
C ASP A 140 -15.97 -25.36 -19.26
N VAL A 141 -16.90 -24.45 -18.93
CA VAL A 141 -18.08 -24.18 -19.77
C VAL A 141 -17.67 -23.64 -21.15
N GLU A 142 -16.71 -22.71 -21.21
CA GLU A 142 -16.18 -22.16 -22.46
C GLU A 142 -15.51 -23.24 -23.32
N ARG A 143 -14.72 -24.13 -22.70
CA ARG A 143 -14.05 -25.26 -23.39
C ARG A 143 -15.02 -26.33 -23.88
N SER A 144 -16.11 -26.54 -23.16
CA SER A 144 -17.16 -27.49 -23.59
C SER A 144 -17.88 -27.04 -24.87
N ASN A 145 -17.72 -25.76 -25.29
CA ASN A 145 -18.42 -25.14 -26.42
C ASN A 145 -19.95 -25.25 -26.32
N SER A 146 -20.49 -25.39 -25.11
CA SER A 146 -21.94 -25.48 -24.87
C SER A 146 -22.60 -24.12 -25.02
N THR A 147 -22.98 -23.76 -26.25
CA THR A 147 -23.61 -22.46 -26.58
C THR A 147 -24.79 -22.06 -25.69
N PRO A 148 -25.70 -22.97 -25.28
CA PRO A 148 -26.84 -22.60 -24.42
C PRO A 148 -26.43 -22.16 -23.01
N GLN A 149 -25.29 -22.65 -22.50
CA GLN A 149 -24.84 -22.41 -21.13
C GLN A 149 -23.78 -21.30 -21.05
N LEU A 150 -23.11 -20.98 -22.17
CA LEU A 150 -22.05 -19.99 -22.22
C LEU A 150 -22.55 -18.56 -21.92
N GLY A 151 -23.73 -18.19 -22.41
CA GLY A 151 -24.33 -16.87 -22.15
C GLY A 151 -24.61 -16.62 -20.66
N PRO A 152 -25.37 -17.50 -19.98
CA PRO A 152 -25.60 -17.40 -18.54
C PRO A 152 -24.30 -17.45 -17.71
N ALA A 153 -23.40 -18.40 -18.00
CA ALA A 153 -22.13 -18.54 -17.29
C ALA A 153 -21.26 -17.27 -17.40
N LYS A 154 -21.24 -16.62 -18.57
CA LYS A 154 -20.57 -15.33 -18.76
C LYS A 154 -21.19 -14.24 -17.90
N ALA A 155 -22.52 -14.11 -17.91
CA ALA A 155 -23.20 -13.06 -17.16
C ALA A 155 -22.97 -13.20 -15.64
N ASP A 156 -22.99 -14.44 -15.15
CA ASP A 156 -22.73 -14.73 -13.74
C ASP A 156 -21.27 -14.49 -13.36
N ALA A 157 -20.31 -14.88 -14.21
CA ALA A 157 -18.89 -14.60 -14.01
C ALA A 157 -18.60 -13.09 -13.94
N VAL A 158 -19.14 -12.31 -14.88
CA VAL A 158 -18.98 -10.84 -14.88
C VAL A 158 -19.59 -10.22 -13.61
N ARG A 159 -20.80 -10.61 -13.23
CA ARG A 159 -21.47 -10.07 -12.02
C ARG A 159 -20.67 -10.37 -10.75
N ALA A 160 -20.13 -11.59 -10.65
CA ALA A 160 -19.34 -11.98 -9.49
C ALA A 160 -17.99 -11.23 -9.45
N LEU A 161 -17.31 -11.07 -10.58
CA LEU A 161 -16.04 -10.33 -10.65
C LEU A 161 -16.22 -8.83 -10.32
N ASP A 162 -17.28 -8.19 -10.81
CA ASP A 162 -17.64 -6.79 -10.46
C ASP A 162 -17.93 -6.64 -8.95
N ALA A 163 -18.66 -7.59 -8.35
CA ALA A 163 -18.91 -7.58 -6.90
C ALA A 163 -17.62 -7.72 -6.09
N LEU A 164 -16.70 -8.58 -6.54
CA LEU A 164 -15.40 -8.80 -5.92
C LEU A 164 -14.50 -7.57 -6.04
N GLU A 165 -14.46 -6.91 -7.20
CA GLU A 165 -13.71 -5.66 -7.39
C GLU A 165 -14.18 -4.58 -6.40
N ARG A 166 -15.51 -4.40 -6.27
CA ARG A 166 -16.07 -3.45 -5.31
C ARG A 166 -15.75 -3.80 -3.87
N ALA A 167 -15.72 -5.08 -3.53
CA ALA A 167 -15.32 -5.55 -2.21
C ALA A 167 -13.85 -5.18 -1.92
N ALA A 168 -12.91 -5.46 -2.84
CA ALA A 168 -11.52 -5.04 -2.70
C ALA A 168 -11.37 -3.52 -2.53
N ALA A 169 -12.05 -2.74 -3.36
CA ALA A 169 -12.01 -1.29 -3.29
C ALA A 169 -12.62 -0.75 -1.98
N GLY A 170 -13.68 -1.39 -1.48
CA GLY A 170 -14.32 -1.07 -0.20
C GLY A 170 -13.39 -1.34 0.99
N GLU A 171 -12.78 -2.53 1.04
CA GLU A 171 -11.80 -2.91 2.08
C GLU A 171 -10.60 -1.95 2.11
N LEU A 172 -10.10 -1.57 0.92
CA LEU A 172 -9.01 -0.60 0.82
C LEU A 172 -9.42 0.77 1.38
N ARG A 173 -10.59 1.30 0.99
CA ARG A 173 -11.10 2.59 1.49
C ARG A 173 -11.29 2.56 3.00
N HIS A 174 -11.88 1.50 3.53
CA HIS A 174 -12.10 1.33 4.97
C HIS A 174 -10.77 1.28 5.73
N ALA A 175 -9.77 0.55 5.22
CA ALA A 175 -8.45 0.48 5.82
C ALA A 175 -7.73 1.85 5.81
N VAL A 176 -7.89 2.63 4.74
CA VAL A 176 -7.34 3.99 4.63
C VAL A 176 -8.05 4.95 5.58
N GLU A 177 -9.38 4.91 5.65
CA GLU A 177 -10.19 5.74 6.56
C GLU A 177 -9.86 5.45 8.03
N THR A 178 -9.74 4.17 8.40
CA THR A 178 -9.32 3.76 9.75
C THR A 178 -7.95 4.34 10.11
N LYS A 179 -7.01 4.33 9.16
CA LYS A 179 -5.67 4.92 9.35
C LYS A 179 -5.73 6.44 9.45
N ALA A 180 -6.56 7.10 8.65
CA ALA A 180 -6.75 8.55 8.71
C ALA A 180 -7.36 9.01 10.05
N LEU A 181 -8.37 8.28 10.56
CA LEU A 181 -8.96 8.53 11.86
C LEU A 181 -7.94 8.38 12.99
N SER A 182 -7.15 7.30 13.00
CA SER A 182 -6.07 7.11 13.97
C SER A 182 -5.08 8.28 13.94
N LEU A 183 -4.66 8.70 12.75
CA LEU A 183 -3.73 9.83 12.60
C LEU A 183 -4.32 11.16 13.09
N SER A 184 -5.62 11.40 12.86
CA SER A 184 -6.29 12.60 13.36
C SER A 184 -6.37 12.62 14.89
N ALA A 185 -6.66 11.48 15.52
CA ALA A 185 -6.68 11.34 16.97
C ALA A 185 -5.28 11.52 17.57
N ASP A 186 -4.26 10.95 16.92
CA ASP A 186 -2.86 11.12 17.33
C ASP A 186 -2.44 12.59 17.22
N SER A 187 -2.81 13.28 16.14
CA SER A 187 -2.55 14.71 15.95
C SER A 187 -3.23 15.56 17.02
N GLU A 188 -4.51 15.29 17.33
CA GLU A 188 -5.24 16.01 18.39
C GLU A 188 -4.61 15.76 19.76
N ALA A 189 -4.20 14.52 20.05
CA ALA A 189 -3.50 14.20 21.28
C ALA A 189 -2.16 14.93 21.41
N ILE A 190 -1.39 15.04 20.31
CA ILE A 190 -0.13 15.79 20.28
C ILE A 190 -0.38 17.28 20.52
N VAL A 191 -1.33 17.89 19.83
CA VAL A 191 -1.67 19.32 20.00
C VAL A 191 -2.13 19.60 21.43
N ARG A 192 -2.99 18.73 21.98
CA ARG A 192 -3.46 18.87 23.37
C ARG A 192 -2.31 18.73 24.38
N LEU A 193 -1.39 17.79 24.15
CA LEU A 193 -0.21 17.62 25.01
C LEU A 193 0.72 18.83 24.91
N ALA A 194 0.99 19.33 23.70
CA ALA A 194 1.82 20.52 23.46
C ALA A 194 1.24 21.77 24.15
N GLY A 195 -0.07 21.99 24.07
CA GLY A 195 -0.73 23.08 24.78
C GLY A 195 -0.70 22.92 26.30
N MET A 196 -0.82 21.69 26.83
CA MET A 196 -0.63 21.41 28.26
C MET A 196 0.80 21.70 28.74
N ASP A 197 1.80 21.45 27.89
CA ASP A 197 3.21 21.74 28.15
C ASP A 197 3.57 23.23 27.90
N GLY A 198 2.60 24.03 27.45
CA GLY A 198 2.74 25.48 27.23
C GLY A 198 3.26 25.88 25.85
N TYR A 199 3.39 24.95 24.90
CA TYR A 199 3.84 25.20 23.52
C TYR A 199 2.65 25.51 22.58
N ASP A 200 1.82 26.51 22.92
CA ASP A 200 0.74 26.95 22.03
C ASP A 200 1.30 27.68 20.79
N GLU A 201 0.55 27.66 19.68
CA GLU A 201 0.93 28.29 18.40
C GLU A 201 1.24 29.81 18.48
N THR A 202 0.99 30.45 19.63
CA THR A 202 1.39 31.82 19.93
C THR A 202 2.91 32.00 20.09
N ASP A 203 3.63 31.00 20.60
CA ASP A 203 5.07 31.14 20.87
C ASP A 203 5.93 31.04 19.60
N ALA A 204 5.40 30.41 18.54
CA ALA A 204 6.10 30.32 17.25
C ALA A 204 6.18 31.65 16.49
N LYS A 205 5.36 32.64 16.85
CA LYS A 205 5.43 34.00 16.27
C LYS A 205 6.28 34.98 17.09
N ASP A 206 6.56 34.65 18.34
CA ASP A 206 7.33 35.52 19.25
C ASP A 206 8.83 35.16 19.29
N ALA A 207 9.24 34.07 18.62
CA ALA A 207 10.64 33.62 18.56
C ALA A 207 11.48 34.28 17.44
N GLU A 208 10.95 35.24 16.69
CA GLU A 208 11.69 35.94 15.63
C GLU A 208 11.70 37.46 15.83
N THR A 209 12.23 37.95 16.96
CA THR A 209 13.02 39.20 16.98
C THR A 209 13.97 39.24 18.19
N PRO A 210 15.30 39.38 18.01
CA PRO A 210 16.22 39.61 19.12
C PRO A 210 16.07 41.03 19.67
N ASN A 211 15.99 41.13 20.99
CA ASN A 211 16.07 42.35 21.79
C ASN A 211 17.03 43.41 21.22
N ALA A 212 16.49 44.57 20.88
CA ALA A 212 17.23 45.83 20.87
C ALA A 212 16.71 46.68 22.03
N GLU A 213 17.43 46.64 23.15
CA GLU A 213 17.37 47.67 24.17
C GLU A 213 17.55 49.04 23.50
N THR A 214 16.57 49.94 23.64
CA THR A 214 16.89 51.37 23.66
C THR A 214 15.98 52.10 24.64
N LYS A 215 16.68 52.71 25.60
CA LYS A 215 16.26 53.60 26.67
C LYS A 215 15.30 54.72 26.26
N ASP A 216 14.39 54.98 27.21
CA ASP A 216 14.06 56.30 27.79
C ASP A 216 13.27 57.30 26.94
N THR A 217 12.05 57.62 27.39
CA THR A 217 11.69 58.93 27.99
C THR A 217 10.17 59.11 28.05
N GLY A 218 9.66 59.76 29.10
CA GLY A 218 8.42 60.54 28.99
C GLY A 218 7.33 60.28 30.02
N LEU A 219 7.52 60.85 31.21
CA LEU A 219 6.51 61.04 32.24
C LEU A 219 5.35 61.95 31.76
N LYS A 220 4.09 61.54 32.01
CA LYS A 220 2.92 62.33 32.51
C LYS A 220 1.59 61.98 31.83
N SER A 221 0.64 61.47 32.60
CA SER A 221 -0.53 62.23 33.07
C SER A 221 -1.65 61.29 33.53
N ALA A 222 -2.06 61.49 34.77
CA ALA A 222 -3.29 60.98 35.33
C ALA A 222 -4.51 61.62 34.63
N GLU A 223 -5.58 60.85 34.39
CA GLU A 223 -6.95 61.35 34.46
C GLU A 223 -7.90 60.15 34.59
N SER A 224 -8.35 59.91 35.81
CA SER A 224 -9.51 59.10 36.13
C SER A 224 -10.77 59.85 35.68
N ARG A 225 -11.60 59.24 34.82
CA ARG A 225 -13.04 59.54 34.72
C ARG A 225 -13.77 58.50 33.84
N ASN A 226 -14.41 57.54 34.50
CA ASN A 226 -15.49 56.73 33.93
C ASN A 226 -16.83 57.35 34.37
N PRO A 227 -17.70 57.82 33.46
CA PRO A 227 -19.10 58.09 33.77
C PRO A 227 -19.95 56.92 33.25
N GLY A 228 -19.98 55.83 34.03
CA GLY A 228 -20.89 54.71 33.82
C GLY A 228 -22.27 55.04 34.38
N PHE A 229 -23.20 55.27 33.45
CA PHE A 229 -24.57 55.69 33.64
C PHE A 229 -25.35 54.82 34.64
N ARG A 230 -26.09 55.50 35.52
CA ARG A 230 -27.05 54.99 36.50
C ARG A 230 -28.43 54.93 35.83
N ASN A 231 -29.11 53.79 35.88
CA ASN A 231 -30.57 53.61 35.88
C ASN A 231 -30.87 52.11 35.78
N THR A 232 -31.82 51.48 36.46
CA THR A 232 -32.76 51.80 37.54
C THR A 232 -33.47 50.47 37.75
N ASP A 233 -33.20 49.76 38.83
CA ASP A 233 -34.07 48.66 39.28
C ASP A 233 -34.43 48.95 40.73
N ALA A 234 -35.60 49.54 40.91
CA ALA A 234 -36.29 49.58 42.19
C ALA A 234 -37.76 49.23 41.94
N LYS A 235 -38.10 48.05 42.45
CA LYS A 235 -39.43 47.56 42.79
C LYS A 235 -40.24 48.61 43.56
N ASP A 236 -41.55 48.58 43.34
CA ASP A 236 -42.63 48.64 44.33
C ASP A 236 -43.89 48.12 43.57
N GLU A 237 -44.46 46.95 43.87
CA GLU A 237 -45.37 46.66 44.99
C GLU A 237 -46.44 47.73 45.24
N ALA A 238 -47.58 47.56 44.57
CA ALA A 238 -48.94 47.66 45.14
C ALA A 238 -49.97 47.07 44.15
#